data_AF-Q029W9-F1
#
_entry.id   AF-Q029W9-F1
#
_cell.length_a   1.000
_cell.length_b   1.000
_cell.length_c   1.000
_cell.angle_alpha   90.00
_cell.angle_beta   90.00
_cell.angle_gamma   90.00
#
_symmetry.space_group_name_H-M   'P 1'
#
loop_
_entity.id
_entity.type
_entity.pdbx_description
1 polymer ?
#
loop_
_entity_poly.entity_id
_entity_poly.type
_entity_poly.pdbx_seq_one_letter_code
_entity_poly.pdbx_strand_id
1 'polypeptide(L)'
;MAGEAITLGGLRKLAIRKQVLIHFPLRNGMECVIGEDGVARVPALKTQPDFNLEQELAATAAFVVEAVVPAGKKNAPRSKPLSLGRGEMSTMASESPAAAAAHDEHDEE
;
A
#
# COMPACT_ATOMS: atom_id res chain seq x y z
N MET A 1 -5.94 -15.06 15.64
CA MET A 1 -5.31 -14.70 14.35
C MET A 1 -5.42 -13.20 14.18
N ALA A 2 -4.42 -12.44 14.66
CA ALA A 2 -4.33 -11.01 14.42
C ALA A 2 -3.66 -10.82 13.05
N GLY A 3 -4.46 -10.78 11.98
CA GLY A 3 -3.94 -10.28 10.71
C GLY A 3 -3.63 -8.80 10.93
N GLU A 4 -2.37 -8.40 10.81
CA GLU A 4 -1.97 -7.00 10.88
C GLU A 4 -2.93 -6.15 10.04
N ALA A 5 -3.54 -5.17 10.69
CA ALA A 5 -4.44 -4.25 10.04
C ALA A 5 -3.60 -3.34 9.13
N ILE A 6 -3.52 -3.69 7.85
CA ILE A 6 -3.11 -2.75 6.80
C ILE A 6 -3.98 -1.50 6.91
N THR A 7 -3.38 -0.37 7.28
CA THR A 7 -4.08 0.92 7.46
C THR A 7 -3.75 1.86 6.32
N LEU A 8 -4.65 2.79 6.02
CA LEU A 8 -4.37 3.88 5.08
C LEU A 8 -3.13 4.66 5.51
N GLY A 9 -2.95 4.89 6.80
CA GLY A 9 -1.76 5.58 7.33
C GLY A 9 -0.45 4.86 6.98
N GLY A 10 -0.41 3.52 7.05
CA GLY A 10 0.73 2.71 6.65
C GLY A 10 1.02 2.80 5.15
N LEU A 11 -0.03 2.71 4.33
CA LEU A 11 0.10 2.79 2.87
C LEU A 11 0.54 4.15 2.38
N ARG A 12 0.03 5.23 2.97
CA ARG A 12 0.49 6.59 2.66
C ARG A 12 1.98 6.76 2.94
N LYS A 13 2.45 6.28 4.10
CA LYS A 13 3.87 6.31 4.45
C LYS A 13 4.71 5.45 3.50
N LEU A 14 4.22 4.28 3.12
CA LEU A 14 4.89 3.38 2.19
C LEU A 14 5.04 4.02 0.80
N ALA A 15 3.96 4.61 0.28
CA ALA A 15 3.91 5.28 -1.02
C ALA A 15 4.90 6.44 -1.09
N ILE A 16 4.98 7.28 -0.05
CA ILE A 16 5.96 8.38 0.05
C ILE A 16 7.39 7.84 0.13
N ARG A 17 7.63 6.85 0.99
CA ARG A 17 8.98 6.32 1.21
C ARG A 17 9.56 5.61 0.00
N LYS A 18 8.77 4.74 -0.64
CA LYS A 18 9.21 3.96 -1.80
C LYS A 18 8.92 4.66 -3.12
N GLN A 19 8.28 5.83 -3.11
CA GLN A 19 7.80 6.56 -4.29
C GLN A 19 7.04 5.61 -5.24
N VAL A 20 6.05 4.92 -4.68
CA VAL A 20 5.23 3.95 -5.39
C VAL A 20 3.78 4.39 -5.40
N LEU A 21 3.08 4.05 -6.48
CA LEU A 21 1.65 4.16 -6.63
C LEU A 21 1.01 2.86 -6.14
N ILE A 22 0.02 2.97 -5.26
CA ILE A 22 -0.69 1.81 -4.70
C ILE A 22 -2.15 1.91 -5.10
N HIS A 23 -2.62 0.97 -5.92
CA HIS A 23 -3.98 0.91 -6.43
C HIS A 23 -4.72 -0.25 -5.77
N PHE A 24 -5.98 -0.03 -5.40
CA PHE A 24 -6.81 -1.11 -4.90
C PHE A 24 -8.28 -0.90 -5.20
N PRO A 25 -9.00 -1.96 -5.61
CA PRO A 25 -10.42 -1.90 -5.80
C PRO A 25 -11.12 -1.73 -4.45
N LEU A 26 -12.21 -0.99 -4.44
CA LEU A 26 -13.12 -0.80 -3.33
C LEU A 26 -14.35 -1.70 -3.57
N ARG A 27 -15.07 -2.09 -2.51
CA ARG A 27 -16.29 -2.91 -2.64
C ARG A 27 -17.40 -2.18 -3.37
N ASN A 28 -17.38 -0.86 -3.32
CA ASN A 28 -18.30 -0.01 -4.08
C ASN A 28 -18.03 0.00 -5.61
N GLY A 29 -17.10 -0.83 -6.11
CA GLY A 29 -16.75 -0.89 -7.54
C GLY A 29 -15.88 0.28 -8.01
N MET A 30 -15.39 1.09 -7.08
CA MET A 30 -14.46 2.20 -7.31
C MET A 30 -13.02 1.73 -7.09
N GLU A 31 -12.04 2.49 -7.54
CA GLU A 31 -10.63 2.18 -7.32
C GLU A 31 -9.95 3.34 -6.58
N CYS A 32 -9.19 3.01 -5.53
CA CYS A 32 -8.39 3.96 -4.79
C CYS A 32 -6.93 3.86 -5.21
N VAL A 33 -6.33 5.00 -5.46
CA VAL A 33 -4.96 5.19 -5.93
C VAL A 33 -4.23 6.07 -4.92
N ILE A 34 -3.25 5.52 -4.22
CA ILE A 34 -2.35 6.27 -3.33
C ILE A 34 -1.12 6.63 -4.15
N GLY A 35 -0.92 7.92 -4.39
CA GLY A 35 0.27 8.43 -5.09
C GLY A 35 1.49 8.55 -4.19
N GLU A 36 2.63 8.88 -4.79
CA GLU A 36 3.91 9.13 -4.10
C GLU A 36 3.84 10.27 -3.07
N ASP A 37 2.89 11.18 -3.18
CA ASP A 37 2.66 12.21 -2.16
C ASP A 37 1.99 11.65 -0.88
N GLY A 38 1.66 10.35 -0.86
CA GLY A 38 0.87 9.71 0.19
C GLY A 38 -0.57 10.21 0.21
N VAL A 39 -1.04 10.76 -0.91
CA VAL A 39 -2.42 11.19 -1.08
C VAL A 39 -3.21 10.04 -1.68
N ALA A 40 -4.18 9.54 -0.91
CA ALA A 40 -5.18 8.60 -1.39
C ALA A 40 -6.21 9.35 -2.26
N ARG A 41 -6.18 9.11 -3.56
CA ARG A 41 -7.11 9.65 -4.54
C ARG A 41 -8.04 8.54 -5.00
N VAL A 42 -9.30 8.87 -5.22
CA VAL A 42 -10.26 7.96 -5.84
C VAL A 42 -10.77 8.70 -7.07
N PRO A 43 -10.24 8.47 -8.28
CA PRO A 43 -10.61 9.25 -9.46
C PRO A 43 -12.09 9.09 -9.86
N ALA A 44 -12.72 7.99 -9.45
CA ALA A 44 -14.16 7.79 -9.59
C ALA A 44 -14.99 8.66 -8.61
N LEU A 45 -14.35 9.27 -7.61
CA LEU A 45 -14.99 10.11 -6.59
C LEU A 45 -15.20 11.52 -7.14
N LYS A 46 -16.44 11.83 -7.51
CA LYS A 46 -16.84 13.16 -7.96
C LYS A 46 -17.40 14.05 -6.83
N THR A 47 -17.72 13.46 -5.67
CA THR A 47 -18.33 14.12 -4.52
C THR A 47 -17.78 13.54 -3.20
N GLN A 48 -18.08 14.20 -2.07
CA GLN A 48 -17.75 13.68 -0.74
C GLN A 48 -18.30 12.25 -0.60
N PRO A 49 -17.45 11.26 -0.26
CA PRO A 49 -17.90 9.89 -0.08
C PRO A 49 -18.72 9.79 1.21
N ASP A 50 -19.85 9.08 1.14
CA ASP A 50 -20.57 8.62 2.35
C ASP A 50 -20.01 7.29 2.89
N PHE A 51 -18.94 6.77 2.26
CA PHE A 51 -18.30 5.51 2.62
C PHE A 51 -16.98 5.73 3.36
N ASN A 52 -16.64 4.78 4.23
CA ASN A 52 -15.40 4.80 4.98
C ASN A 52 -14.30 4.05 4.21
N LEU A 53 -13.29 4.79 3.74
CA LEU A 53 -12.12 4.25 3.05
C LEU A 53 -11.38 3.17 3.85
N GLU A 54 -11.37 3.23 5.18
CA GLU A 54 -10.73 2.20 6.01
C GLU A 54 -11.55 0.91 6.04
N GLN A 55 -12.88 1.00 6.03
CA GLN A 55 -13.75 -0.17 5.92
C GLN A 55 -13.61 -0.82 4.54
N GLU A 56 -13.57 -0.01 3.47
CA GLU A 56 -13.33 -0.50 2.11
C GLU A 56 -11.94 -1.12 1.97
N LEU A 57 -10.92 -0.54 2.59
CA LEU A 57 -9.58 -1.13 2.64
C LEU A 57 -9.58 -2.47 3.39
N ALA A 58 -10.23 -2.53 4.55
CA ALA A 58 -10.32 -3.75 5.35
C ALA A 58 -11.04 -4.89 4.61
N ALA A 59 -11.93 -4.48 3.71
CA ALA A 59 -12.71 -5.31 2.84
C ALA A 59 -11.96 -5.84 1.62
N THR A 60 -10.92 -5.14 1.20
CA THR A 60 -10.14 -5.44 0.00
C THR A 60 -8.98 -6.38 0.31
N ALA A 61 -8.85 -7.42 -0.51
CA ALA A 61 -7.81 -8.44 -0.36
C ALA A 61 -6.65 -8.27 -1.34
N ALA A 62 -6.86 -7.54 -2.44
CA ALA A 62 -5.92 -7.41 -3.55
C ALA A 62 -5.53 -5.95 -3.75
N PHE A 63 -4.23 -5.74 -3.90
CA PHE A 63 -3.61 -4.44 -4.10
C PHE A 63 -2.67 -4.54 -5.29
N VAL A 64 -2.47 -3.44 -5.98
CA VAL A 64 -1.55 -3.34 -7.11
C VAL A 64 -0.56 -2.24 -6.78
N VAL A 65 0.73 -2.55 -6.77
CA VAL A 65 1.78 -1.57 -6.50
C VAL A 65 2.58 -1.35 -7.78
N GLU A 66 2.64 -0.08 -8.20
CA GLU A 66 3.38 0.38 -9.37
C GLU A 66 4.51 1.29 -8.91
N ALA A 67 5.75 0.98 -9.27
CA ALA A 67 6.86 1.88 -8.98
C ALA A 67 6.80 3.09 -9.91
N VAL A 68 6.85 4.30 -9.33
CA VAL A 68 6.92 5.52 -10.13
C VAL A 68 8.32 5.61 -10.73
N VAL A 69 8.43 5.34 -12.04
CA VAL A 69 9.65 5.67 -12.79
C VAL A 69 9.57 7.13 -13.22
N PRO A 70 10.54 7.98 -12.84
CA PRO A 70 10.54 9.37 -13.28
C PRO A 70 10.58 9.42 -14.81
N ALA A 71 9.69 10.23 -15.39
CA ALA A 71 9.50 10.41 -16.81
C ALA A 71 10.76 11.03 -17.46
N GLY A 72 11.73 10.19 -17.80
CA GLY A 72 13.00 10.64 -18.38
C GLY A 72 13.94 9.53 -18.84
N LYS A 73 13.69 8.26 -18.48
CA LYS A 73 14.54 7.13 -18.91
C LYS A 73 13.84 6.35 -20.02
N LYS A 74 14.23 6.59 -21.27
CA LYS A 74 13.76 5.95 -22.52
C LYS A 74 13.92 4.41 -22.55
N ASN A 75 14.51 3.80 -21.52
CA ASN A 75 14.80 2.35 -21.49
C ASN A 75 14.79 1.72 -20.08
N ALA A 76 14.07 2.30 -19.12
CA ALA A 76 13.87 1.62 -17.85
C ALA A 76 12.88 0.46 -18.07
N PRO A 77 13.14 -0.77 -17.57
CA PRO A 77 12.15 -1.83 -17.61
C PRO A 77 10.90 -1.29 -16.94
N ARG A 78 9.77 -1.26 -17.66
CA ARG A 78 8.46 -0.92 -17.09
C ARG A 78 8.32 -1.76 -15.82
N SER A 79 8.45 -1.13 -14.65
CA SER A 79 8.24 -1.82 -13.38
C SER A 79 6.83 -2.35 -13.43
N LYS A 80 6.71 -3.66 -13.60
CA LYS A 80 5.41 -4.30 -13.81
C LYS A 80 4.58 -4.07 -12.54
N PRO A 81 3.30 -3.69 -12.66
CA PRO A 81 2.40 -3.64 -11.52
C PRO A 81 2.49 -4.96 -10.76
N LEU A 82 2.88 -4.88 -9.49
CA LEU A 82 2.97 -6.01 -8.59
C LEU A 82 1.64 -6.14 -7.88
N SER A 83 0.89 -7.19 -8.20
CA SER A 83 -0.30 -7.53 -7.43
C SER A 83 0.12 -8.17 -6.10
N LEU A 84 -0.23 -7.50 -5.01
CA LEU A 84 0.10 -7.91 -3.65
C LEU A 84 -1.18 -8.20 -2.86
N GLY A 85 -1.16 -9.25 -2.05
CA GLY A 85 -2.22 -9.53 -1.08
C GLY A 85 -2.08 -8.67 0.18
N ARG A 86 -3.07 -8.73 1.08
CA ARG A 86 -2.99 -8.05 2.39
C ARG A 86 -1.74 -8.40 3.19
N GLY A 87 -1.33 -9.66 3.19
CA GLY A 87 -0.11 -10.10 3.89
C GLY A 87 1.12 -9.38 3.38
N GLU A 88 1.40 -9.50 2.08
CA GLU A 88 2.54 -8.85 1.42
C GLU A 88 2.55 -7.33 1.59
N MET A 89 1.39 -6.68 1.43
CA MET A 89 1.28 -5.23 1.63
C MET A 89 1.49 -4.83 3.10
N SER A 90 0.99 -5.63 4.05
CA SER A 90 1.24 -5.40 5.46
C SER A 90 2.72 -5.55 5.76
N THR A 91 3.38 -6.60 5.27
CA THR A 91 4.82 -6.79 5.39
C THR A 91 5.56 -5.58 4.82
N MET A 92 5.25 -5.09 3.61
CA MET A 92 5.91 -3.91 3.06
C MET A 92 5.68 -2.62 3.87
N ALA A 93 4.50 -2.46 4.46
CA ALA A 93 4.18 -1.32 5.31
C ALA A 93 4.87 -1.41 6.69
N SER A 94 5.00 -2.64 7.20
CA SER A 94 5.65 -3.00 8.48
C SER A 94 7.17 -3.04 8.38
N GLU A 95 7.75 -3.29 7.19
CA GLU A 95 9.17 -3.14 6.84
C GLU A 95 9.64 -1.67 6.85
N SER A 96 9.17 -0.90 7.82
CA SER A 96 9.89 0.27 8.30
C SER A 96 11.17 -0.20 9.01
N PRO A 97 12.32 0.45 8.83
CA PRO A 97 13.55 0.15 9.59
C PRO A 97 13.46 0.52 11.09
N ALA A 98 12.27 0.52 11.69
CA ALA A 98 12.06 0.59 13.13
C ALA A 98 11.80 -0.79 13.76
N ALA A 99 11.82 -1.88 12.97
CA ALA A 99 11.65 -3.26 13.45
C ALA A 99 12.92 -4.12 13.33
N ALA A 100 14.11 -3.52 13.20
CA ALA A 100 15.38 -4.23 13.45
C ALA A 100 15.66 -4.46 14.95
N ALA A 101 14.61 -4.45 15.79
CA ALA A 101 14.70 -4.64 17.23
C ALA A 101 13.55 -5.54 17.74
N ALA A 102 13.25 -6.64 17.04
CA ALA A 102 12.41 -7.73 17.56
C ALA A 102 12.50 -8.98 16.68
N HIS A 103 13.71 -9.44 16.37
CA HIS A 103 13.90 -10.81 15.89
C HIS A 103 15.26 -11.34 16.31
N ASP A 104 15.40 -11.61 17.60
CA ASP A 104 16.37 -12.55 18.13
C ASP A 104 15.74 -13.14 19.39
N GLU A 105 14.90 -14.16 19.20
CA GLU A 105 14.58 -15.12 20.26
C GLU A 105 15.49 -16.35 20.04
N HIS A 106 15.88 -17.00 21.15
CA HIS A 106 16.76 -18.17 21.34
C HIS A 106 18.27 -17.90 21.47
N ASP A 107 19.03 -18.43 22.44
CA ASP A 107 18.83 -19.40 23.55
C ASP A 107 20.19 -19.51 24.31
N GLU A 108 20.18 -20.11 25.51
CA GLU A 108 21.35 -20.64 26.27
C GLU A 108 22.22 -19.57 27.00
N GLU A 109 22.48 -19.56 28.32
CA GLU A 109 22.40 -20.51 29.45
C GLU A 109 22.10 -19.77 30.77
#